data_AF-H3BVQ0-F1
#
_entry.id   AF-H3BVQ0-F1
#
_cell.length_a   1.000
_cell.length_b   1.000
_cell.length_c   1.000
_cell.angle_alpha   90.00
_cell.angle_beta   90.00
_cell.angle_gamma   90.00
#
_symmetry.space_group_name_H-M   'P 1'
#
loop_
_entity.id
_entity.type
_entity.pdbx_description
1 polymer ?
#
loop_
_entity_poly.entity_id
_entity_poly.type
_entity_poly.pdbx_seq_one_letter_code
_entity_poly.pdbx_strand_id
1 'polypeptide(L)'
;TKSISNLISPQSSWSRCMLLASGDSSSPSPAVGFKAQLIRLIGNLCHKHPNNQKKVGELEGIPLILDNCRIDSNNPFICQWAIFAIRNLLENNEQNQEVVASLERQGRADCSSLRELGFQVEERDGSLLLQPA
;
A
#
# COMPACT_ATOMS: atom_id res chain seq x y z
N THR A 1 23.05 -17.54 11.52
CA THR A 1 23.10 -16.29 10.72
C THR A 1 21.82 -15.53 10.98
N LYS A 2 21.91 -14.33 11.57
CA LYS A 2 20.74 -13.59 12.12
C LYS A 2 19.84 -13.09 10.98
N SER A 3 18.59 -13.52 10.98
CA SER A 3 17.55 -13.07 10.05
C SER A 3 17.14 -11.64 10.40
N ILE A 4 17.21 -10.72 9.43
CA ILE A 4 16.80 -9.30 9.56
C ILE A 4 15.33 -9.12 9.10
N SER A 5 14.58 -10.20 8.93
CA SER A 5 13.14 -10.16 8.73
C SER A 5 12.44 -9.80 10.03
N ASN A 6 12.21 -8.50 10.32
CA ASN A 6 11.11 -7.97 11.17
C ASN A 6 11.19 -6.47 11.52
N LEU A 7 11.63 -5.56 10.62
CA LEU A 7 11.70 -4.14 10.98
C LEU A 7 10.79 -3.17 10.23
N ILE A 8 10.06 -3.59 9.19
CA ILE A 8 9.14 -2.67 8.48
C ILE A 8 7.86 -3.40 8.08
N SER A 9 6.90 -3.50 9.01
CA SER A 9 5.49 -3.66 8.66
C SER A 9 4.86 -2.26 8.61
N PRO A 10 4.48 -1.74 7.41
CA PRO A 10 4.04 -0.35 7.24
C PRO A 10 2.84 0.05 8.08
N GLN A 11 2.01 -0.92 8.48
CA GLN A 11 0.81 -0.67 9.30
C GLN A 11 1.13 -0.26 10.74
N SER A 12 2.28 -0.68 11.30
CA SER A 12 2.60 -0.43 12.72
C SER A 12 3.18 0.95 13.02
N SER A 13 3.75 1.62 12.01
CA SER A 13 4.39 2.93 12.20
C SER A 13 3.39 4.09 12.18
N TRP A 14 2.24 3.92 11.54
CA TRP A 14 1.30 5.03 11.31
C TRP A 14 0.29 5.20 12.44
N SER A 15 -0.05 4.11 13.15
CA SER A 15 -0.86 4.15 14.37
C SER A 15 -0.26 5.04 15.46
N ARG A 16 1.07 5.20 15.45
CA ARG A 16 1.81 6.01 16.43
C ARG A 16 1.60 7.52 16.23
N CYS A 17 1.38 7.99 15.00
CA CYS A 17 0.97 9.38 14.74
C CYS A 17 -0.46 9.66 15.23
N MET A 18 -1.33 8.65 15.24
CA MET A 18 -2.73 8.79 15.64
C MET A 18 -2.88 9.09 17.14
N LEU A 19 -1.99 8.55 17.98
CA LEU A 19 -2.00 8.76 19.44
C LEU A 19 -1.64 10.19 19.89
N LEU A 20 -1.07 11.02 19.01
CA LEU A 20 -0.74 12.43 19.31
C LEU A 20 -1.84 13.41 18.90
N ALA A 21 -2.87 12.96 18.17
CA ALA A 21 -3.93 13.81 17.63
C ALA A 21 -5.17 13.83 18.55
N SER A 22 -4.99 14.17 19.82
CA SER A 22 -6.10 14.56 20.70
C SER A 22 -6.27 16.08 20.63
N GLY A 23 -6.83 16.58 19.54
CA GLY A 23 -7.09 18.02 19.33
C GLY A 23 -8.18 18.25 18.28
N ASP A 24 -9.21 19.01 18.68
CA ASP A 24 -10.43 19.45 17.99
C ASP A 24 -10.73 19.02 16.54
N SER A 25 -11.91 18.42 16.40
CA SER A 25 -12.48 17.74 15.23
C SER A 25 -13.12 18.67 14.18
N SER A 26 -12.42 19.71 13.70
CA SER A 26 -12.98 20.57 12.62
C SER A 26 -12.01 20.99 11.52
N SER A 27 -10.71 20.73 11.66
CA SER A 27 -9.72 20.98 10.61
C SER A 27 -9.13 19.66 10.10
N PRO A 28 -9.08 19.43 8.77
CA PRO A 28 -8.43 18.23 8.25
C PRO A 28 -6.95 18.27 8.66
N SER A 29 -6.49 17.20 9.31
CA SER A 29 -5.10 17.07 9.71
C SER A 29 -4.18 17.30 8.50
N PRO A 30 -3.04 18.00 8.64
CA PRO A 30 -2.06 18.14 7.56
C PRO A 30 -1.58 16.81 6.95
N ALA A 31 -1.80 15.69 7.65
CA ALA A 31 -1.50 14.35 7.17
C ALA A 31 -2.49 13.84 6.10
N VAL A 32 -3.70 14.41 6.04
CA VAL A 32 -4.73 14.05 5.06
C VAL A 32 -4.23 14.40 3.65
N GLY A 33 -4.22 13.41 2.75
CA GLY A 33 -3.75 13.59 1.38
C GLY A 33 -2.23 13.64 1.20
N PHE A 34 -1.43 13.78 2.27
CA PHE A 34 0.03 13.86 2.18
C PHE A 34 0.63 12.66 1.44
N LYS A 35 0.15 11.46 1.78
CA LYS A 35 0.57 10.21 1.15
C LYS A 35 0.24 10.17 -0.35
N ALA A 36 -0.95 10.63 -0.73
CA ALA A 36 -1.36 10.71 -2.13
C ALA A 36 -0.47 11.69 -2.92
N GLN A 37 -0.09 12.83 -2.31
CA GLN A 37 0.83 13.79 -2.93
C GLN A 37 2.24 13.20 -3.12
N LEU A 38 2.74 12.41 -2.17
CA LEU A 38 4.03 11.72 -2.32
C LEU A 38 4.01 10.71 -3.47
N ILE A 39 2.97 9.87 -3.55
CA ILE A 39 2.83 8.90 -4.64
C ILE A 39 2.74 9.61 -6.00
N ARG A 40 1.95 10.70 -6.05
CA ARG A 40 1.86 11.56 -7.24
C ARG A 40 3.21 12.14 -7.63
N LEU A 41 3.99 12.67 -6.68
CA LEU A 41 5.32 13.23 -6.93
C LEU A 41 6.25 12.17 -7.53
N ILE A 42 6.31 10.98 -6.92
CA ILE A 42 7.12 9.86 -7.41
C ILE A 42 6.72 9.49 -8.85
N GLY A 43 5.41 9.35 -9.10
CA GLY A 43 4.91 9.04 -10.44
C GLY A 43 5.32 10.08 -11.48
N ASN A 44 5.27 11.37 -11.15
CA ASN A 44 5.71 12.44 -12.05
C ASN A 44 7.23 12.42 -12.29
N LEU A 45 8.04 12.22 -11.25
CA LEU A 45 9.50 12.13 -11.37
C LEU A 45 9.96 10.94 -12.21
N CYS A 46 9.16 9.86 -12.27
CA CYS A 46 9.49 8.68 -13.05
C CYS A 46 9.02 8.75 -14.52
N HIS A 47 8.19 9.74 -14.89
CA HIS A 47 7.68 9.82 -16.25
C HIS A 47 8.81 10.02 -17.25
N LYS A 48 9.00 9.04 -18.15
CA LYS A 48 10.06 9.04 -19.18
C LYS A 48 11.47 9.31 -18.63
N HIS A 49 11.73 8.90 -17.38
CA HIS A 49 13.03 9.11 -16.73
C HIS A 49 13.62 7.79 -16.21
N PRO A 50 14.38 7.05 -17.04
CA PRO A 50 14.84 5.69 -16.74
C PRO A 50 15.61 5.56 -15.43
N ASN A 51 16.46 6.55 -15.10
CA ASN A 51 17.24 6.53 -13.85
C ASN A 51 16.35 6.62 -12.61
N ASN A 52 15.23 7.35 -12.69
CA ASN A 52 14.30 7.49 -11.56
C ASN A 52 13.43 6.23 -11.45
N GLN A 53 12.97 5.70 -12.58
CA GLN A 53 12.24 4.43 -12.62
C GLN A 53 13.07 3.30 -12.00
N LYS A 54 14.34 3.18 -12.43
CA LYS A 54 15.27 2.19 -11.89
C LYS A 54 15.50 2.41 -10.40
N LYS A 55 15.71 3.65 -9.97
CA LYS A 55 15.96 3.95 -8.56
C LYS A 55 14.78 3.57 -7.66
N VAL A 56 13.55 3.83 -8.10
CA VAL A 56 12.35 3.41 -7.35
C VAL A 56 12.22 1.89 -7.33
N GLY A 57 12.54 1.21 -8.43
CA GLY A 57 12.59 -0.26 -8.49
C GLY A 57 13.60 -0.87 -7.51
N GLU A 58 14.84 -0.35 -7.48
CA GLU A 58 15.91 -0.77 -6.55
C GLU A 58 15.55 -0.57 -5.08
N LEU A 59 14.66 0.39 -4.78
CA LEU A 59 14.19 0.70 -3.43
C LEU A 59 12.93 -0.09 -3.03
N GLU A 60 12.56 -1.12 -3.79
CA GLU A 60 11.33 -1.90 -3.57
C GLU A 60 10.06 -1.02 -3.53
N GLY A 61 10.08 0.10 -4.27
CA GLY A 61 8.99 1.07 -4.27
C GLY A 61 7.73 0.60 -4.98
N ILE A 62 7.85 -0.35 -5.93
CA ILE A 62 6.72 -0.86 -6.72
C ILE A 62 5.67 -1.55 -5.83
N PRO A 63 6.02 -2.59 -5.02
CA PRO A 63 5.07 -3.17 -4.07
C PRO A 63 4.46 -2.15 -3.10
N LEU A 64 5.28 -1.24 -2.56
CA LEU A 64 4.83 -0.21 -1.62
C LEU A 64 3.79 0.75 -2.23
N ILE A 65 3.93 1.08 -3.52
CA ILE A 65 2.96 1.91 -4.23
C ILE A 65 1.70 1.09 -4.52
N LEU A 66 1.83 -0.18 -4.94
CA LEU A 66 0.71 -1.08 -5.23
C LEU A 66 -0.19 -1.32 -4.00
N ASP A 67 0.35 -1.31 -2.78
CA ASP A 67 -0.45 -1.38 -1.54
C ASP A 67 -1.51 -0.27 -1.44
N ASN A 68 -1.36 0.81 -2.20
CA ASN A 68 -2.26 1.96 -2.21
C ASN A 68 -3.32 1.90 -3.31
N CYS A 69 -3.38 0.82 -4.09
CA CYS A 69 -4.42 0.54 -5.06
C CYS A 69 -5.72 0.04 -4.38
N ARG A 70 -6.11 0.68 -3.27
CA ARG A 70 -7.36 0.45 -2.55
C ARG A 70 -8.00 1.78 -2.19
N ILE A 71 -9.32 1.77 -1.97
CA ILE A 71 -10.04 2.96 -1.56
C ILE A 71 -9.62 3.34 -0.13
N ASP A 72 -9.28 4.60 0.08
CA ASP A 72 -8.90 5.19 1.37
C ASP A 72 -9.75 6.45 1.58
N SER A 73 -10.56 6.45 2.65
CA SER A 73 -11.44 7.58 2.99
C SER A 73 -10.67 8.85 3.36
N ASN A 74 -9.45 8.72 3.87
CA ASN A 74 -8.59 9.84 4.24
C ASN A 74 -7.75 10.34 3.06
N ASN A 75 -7.67 9.58 1.97
CA ASN A 75 -6.89 9.94 0.79
C ASN A 75 -7.72 9.73 -0.48
N PRO A 76 -8.70 10.62 -0.74
CA PRO A 76 -9.41 10.64 -2.01
C PRO A 76 -8.40 10.66 -3.16
N PHE A 77 -8.60 9.79 -4.14
CA PHE A 77 -7.73 9.61 -5.31
C PHE A 77 -6.40 8.86 -5.11
N ILE A 78 -6.11 8.31 -3.92
CA ILE A 78 -4.84 7.59 -3.71
C ILE A 78 -4.64 6.43 -4.69
N CYS A 79 -5.71 5.69 -4.99
CA CYS A 79 -5.69 4.59 -5.94
C CYS A 79 -5.34 5.08 -7.36
N GLN A 80 -5.91 6.20 -7.78
CA GLN A 80 -5.66 6.82 -9.08
C GLN A 80 -4.21 7.27 -9.20
N TRP A 81 -3.66 7.90 -8.15
CA TRP A 81 -2.25 8.29 -8.12
C TRP A 81 -1.30 7.08 -8.09
N ALA A 82 -1.66 6.01 -7.38
CA ALA A 82 -0.91 4.76 -7.38
C ALA A 82 -0.88 4.14 -8.78
N ILE A 83 -2.03 3.98 -9.43
CA ILE A 83 -2.13 3.47 -10.81
C ILE A 83 -1.30 4.33 -11.78
N PHE A 84 -1.39 5.66 -11.67
CA PHE A 84 -0.59 6.59 -12.48
C PHE A 84 0.91 6.41 -12.27
N ALA A 85 1.35 6.30 -11.02
CA ALA A 85 2.76 6.12 -10.68
C ALA A 85 3.29 4.77 -11.19
N ILE A 86 2.51 3.69 -11.02
CA ILE A 86 2.86 2.36 -11.53
C ILE A 86 3.01 2.38 -13.05
N ARG A 87 2.04 2.96 -13.79
CA ARG A 87 2.17 3.10 -15.25
C ARG A 87 3.50 3.76 -15.63
N ASN A 88 3.86 4.87 -14.99
CA ASN A 88 5.09 5.58 -15.31
C ASN A 88 6.36 4.83 -14.89
N LEU A 89 6.31 4.02 -13.83
CA LEU A 89 7.42 3.17 -13.40
C LEU A 89 7.68 2.02 -14.36
N LEU A 90 6.63 1.49 -15.00
CA LEU A 90 6.71 0.35 -15.91
C LEU A 90 6.91 0.75 -17.37
N GLU A 91 6.63 2.01 -17.73
CA GLU A 91 6.74 2.51 -19.10
C GLU A 91 8.16 2.33 -19.65
N ASN A 92 8.32 1.46 -20.65
CA ASN A 92 9.58 1.09 -21.29
C ASN A 92 10.67 0.60 -20.32
N ASN A 93 10.28 -0.06 -19.22
CA ASN A 93 11.20 -0.58 -18.21
C ASN A 93 10.92 -2.05 -17.90
N GLU A 94 11.57 -2.95 -18.64
CA GLU A 94 11.39 -4.40 -18.53
C GLU A 94 11.74 -4.93 -17.13
N GLN A 95 12.76 -4.38 -16.48
CA GLN A 95 13.16 -4.78 -15.13
C GLN A 95 12.04 -4.51 -14.12
N ASN A 96 11.42 -3.33 -14.19
CA ASN A 96 10.29 -2.99 -13.33
C ASN A 96 9.02 -3.80 -13.70
N GLN A 97 8.83 -4.12 -14.98
CA GLN A 97 7.72 -4.98 -15.42
C GLN A 97 7.86 -6.41 -14.86
N GLU A 98 9.08 -6.95 -14.83
CA GLU A 98 9.37 -8.26 -14.26
C GLU A 98 9.01 -8.32 -12.77
N VAL A 99 9.28 -7.25 -12.01
CA VAL A 99 8.87 -7.16 -10.61
C VAL A 99 7.37 -7.37 -10.47
N VAL A 100 6.56 -6.74 -11.31
CA VAL A 100 5.09 -6.90 -11.28
C VAL A 100 4.66 -8.28 -11.78
N ALA A 101 5.31 -8.81 -12.81
CA ALA A 101 5.03 -10.14 -13.35
C ALA A 101 5.32 -11.26 -12.34
N SER A 102 6.32 -11.06 -11.47
CA SER A 102 6.70 -11.98 -10.40
C SER A 102 5.76 -11.95 -9.18
N LEU A 103 4.78 -11.04 -9.14
CA LEU A 103 3.87 -10.95 -8.00
C LEU A 103 2.90 -12.13 -7.98
N GLU A 104 2.98 -12.90 -6.91
CA GLU A 104 2.11 -14.06 -6.68
C GLU A 104 1.13 -13.81 -5.54
N ARG A 105 -0.06 -14.42 -5.64
CA ARG A 105 -1.03 -14.42 -4.54
C ARG A 105 -0.50 -15.29 -3.40
N GLN A 106 -0.10 -14.66 -2.28
CA GLN A 106 0.42 -15.34 -1.09
C GLN A 106 -0.65 -15.90 -0.12
N GLY A 107 -1.93 -15.92 -0.52
CA GLY A 107 -3.03 -16.47 0.27
C GLY A 107 -3.89 -15.41 0.98
N ARG A 108 -4.57 -15.81 2.07
CA ARG A 108 -5.52 -14.96 2.80
C ARG A 108 -4.77 -14.02 3.74
N ALA A 109 -5.22 -12.77 3.81
CA ALA A 109 -4.74 -11.83 4.82
C ALA A 109 -5.03 -12.37 6.24
N ASP A 110 -4.19 -11.98 7.21
CA ASP A 110 -4.40 -12.39 8.59
C ASP A 110 -5.78 -11.93 9.08
N CYS A 111 -6.60 -12.88 9.49
CA CYS A 111 -7.95 -12.67 10.00
C CYS A 111 -7.98 -12.67 11.54
N SER A 112 -6.83 -12.50 12.20
CA SER A 112 -6.72 -12.39 13.67
C SER A 112 -7.72 -11.39 14.25
N SER A 113 -7.80 -10.18 13.71
CA SER A 113 -8.74 -9.15 14.17
C SER A 113 -10.20 -9.55 14.02
N LEU A 114 -10.55 -10.33 12.99
CA LEU A 114 -11.92 -10.85 12.82
C LEU A 114 -12.25 -11.94 13.85
N ARG A 115 -11.27 -12.80 14.16
CA ARG A 115 -11.40 -13.82 15.21
C ARG A 115 -11.56 -13.21 16.59
N GLU A 116 -10.82 -12.14 16.89
CA GLU A 116 -10.98 -11.37 18.15
C GLU A 116 -12.38 -10.77 18.28
N LEU A 117 -13.03 -10.43 17.17
CA LEU A 117 -14.41 -9.96 17.10
C LEU A 117 -15.45 -11.10 17.10
N GLY A 118 -15.03 -12.36 17.24
CA GLY A 118 -15.91 -13.52 17.24
C GLY A 118 -16.44 -13.91 15.86
N PHE A 119 -15.66 -13.65 14.80
CA PHE A 119 -16.00 -14.06 13.44
C PHE A 119 -14.96 -15.02 12.85
N GLN A 120 -15.45 -16.03 12.14
CA GLN A 120 -14.68 -16.93 11.28
C GLN A 120 -14.90 -16.56 9.81
N VAL A 121 -13.89 -16.75 8.98
CA VAL A 121 -13.97 -16.48 7.55
C VAL A 121 -13.92 -17.80 6.79
N GLU A 122 -15.02 -18.19 6.16
CA GLU A 122 -15.07 -19.32 5.24
C GLU A 122 -14.94 -18.84 3.80
N GLU A 123 -14.41 -19.69 2.92
CA GLU A 123 -14.41 -19.43 1.48
C GLU A 123 -15.38 -20.40 0.82
N ARG A 124 -16.37 -19.88 0.11
CA ARG A 124 -17.38 -20.67 -0.60
C ARG A 124 -17.54 -20.09 -2.00
N ASP A 125 -17.28 -20.91 -3.02
CA ASP A 125 -17.40 -20.53 -4.43
C ASP A 125 -16.64 -19.25 -4.81
N GLY A 126 -15.43 -19.07 -4.23
CA GLY A 126 -14.61 -17.87 -4.44
C GLY A 126 -15.10 -16.61 -3.71
N SER A 127 -16.16 -16.71 -2.91
CA SER A 127 -16.66 -15.66 -2.02
C SER A 127 -16.23 -15.91 -0.58
N LEU A 128 -15.86 -14.85 0.13
CA LEU A 128 -15.54 -14.92 1.56
C LEU A 128 -16.82 -14.71 2.38
N LEU A 129 -17.19 -15.71 3.18
CA LEU A 129 -18.32 -15.65 4.09
C LEU A 129 -17.82 -15.42 5.52
N LEU A 130 -18.38 -14.41 6.17
CA LEU A 130 -18.17 -14.17 7.61
C LEU A 130 -19.24 -14.93 8.38
N GLN A 131 -18.82 -15.85 9.24
CA GLN A 131 -19.69 -16.57 10.17
C GLN A 131 -19.37 -16.17 11.60
N PRO A 132 -20.36 -16.06 12.48
CA PRO A 132 -20.10 -16.00 13.92
C PRO A 132 -19.31 -17.25 14.35
N ALA A 133 -18.29 -17.05 15.20
CA ALA A 133 -17.40 -18.09 15.67
C ALA A 133 -18.04 -19.05 16.68
#